data_AF-A0A066XQA1-F1
#
_entry.id   AF-A0A066XQA1-F1
#
_cell.length_a   1.000
_cell.length_b   1.000
_cell.length_c   1.000
_cell.angle_alpha   90.00
_cell.angle_beta   90.00
_cell.angle_gamma   90.00
#
_symmetry.space_group_name_H-M   'P 1'
#
loop_
_entity.id
_entity.type
_entity.pdbx_description
1 polymer ?
#
loop_
_entity_poly.entity_id
_entity_poly.type
_entity_poly.pdbx_seq_one_letter_code
_entity_poly.pdbx_strand_id
1 'polypeptide(L)'
;MDTTETINTVSLRELELDQQPSLPLFYEDLQVLDDPTVPYETKKWMFDTLLNDIVPYRYHDGPRMFPDISFYITLLYNRPNNEEVWGLVYRFHEWISMMVTFHPEEADQAIAALHLRAMTCGWPNAPAQETSPATPQIKQAQTLPEQGTVPEQTVIPEPLVLPTLATSLQAKRAKPNNPYETEHQHPTLTAELIAAPTFSYKGIVQNMDHFEELDHAYERHVKRAAGKAPNEDASWPLTAEQQRTYVKRLFSHITDMGNFYELRKARERLTKLQASQQGRGSLEAAETPSRKRRRGAEVQDAAARPKGISKTDWALMDAESTPMELLEAVIHYSISDVEIELLCWRLLRAAMEMQLGFTKRPLWSGSKTVAMWEHFDTFAERWQAICENVLDCKILVHSLTRADWVFKYAGAPSKERGGKLNNDLLNGRRDIQNQVGRDVIKEKTSRQDWTTSEDFEIRNKEGELVLKGGHLGDKKRRQLAVRNHQHGES
;
A
#
# COMPACT_ATOMS: atom_id res chain seq x y z
N MET A 1 19.57 5.51 71.06
CA MET A 1 20.55 4.90 70.14
C MET A 1 20.34 3.40 70.24
N ASP A 2 19.30 2.84 69.63
CA ASP A 2 18.88 2.91 68.22
C ASP A 2 19.98 2.36 67.30
N THR A 3 19.74 1.40 66.41
CA THR A 3 18.45 0.94 65.82
C THR A 3 18.28 -0.58 65.80
N THR A 4 17.04 -1.04 65.92
CA THR A 4 16.61 -2.44 65.70
C THR A 4 16.41 -2.74 64.22
N GLU A 5 16.97 -3.84 63.71
CA GLU A 5 16.59 -4.39 62.40
C GLU A 5 15.31 -5.24 62.53
N THR A 6 14.23 -4.78 61.91
CA THR A 6 12.95 -5.52 61.88
C THR A 6 12.82 -6.27 60.56
N ILE A 7 13.00 -7.58 60.59
CA ILE A 7 12.70 -8.46 59.44
C ILE A 7 11.18 -8.56 59.29
N ASN A 8 10.60 -7.77 58.38
CA ASN A 8 9.21 -7.92 57.98
C ASN A 8 9.11 -8.88 56.79
N THR A 9 8.71 -10.12 57.08
CA THR A 9 8.25 -11.10 56.09
C THR A 9 6.94 -10.62 55.47
N VAL A 10 7.00 -10.05 54.27
CA VAL A 10 5.79 -9.77 53.47
C VAL A 10 5.27 -11.08 52.87
N SER A 11 3.97 -11.32 53.08
CA SER A 11 3.29 -12.56 52.69
C SER A 11 3.25 -12.73 51.16
N LEU A 12 3.86 -13.79 50.65
CA LEU A 12 3.79 -14.22 49.24
C LEU A 12 2.46 -14.92 48.93
N ARG A 13 1.32 -14.30 49.30
CA ARG A 13 -0.02 -14.93 49.21
C ARG A 13 -1.21 -14.00 48.95
N GLU A 14 -0.99 -12.74 48.55
CA GLU A 14 -2.06 -11.79 48.22
C GLU A 14 -1.82 -11.12 46.84
N LEU A 15 -1.55 -11.93 45.82
CA LEU A 15 -1.49 -11.49 44.42
C LEU A 15 -2.16 -12.49 43.46
N GLU A 16 -3.17 -13.21 43.95
CA GLU A 16 -4.21 -13.81 43.11
C GLU A 16 -5.31 -12.74 42.90
N LEU A 17 -5.04 -11.81 41.98
CA LEU A 17 -6.11 -10.98 41.40
C LEU A 17 -6.77 -11.78 40.28
N ASP A 18 -8.10 -11.91 40.33
CA ASP A 18 -8.91 -12.64 39.36
C ASP A 18 -8.72 -12.14 37.92
N GLN A 19 -7.75 -12.71 37.20
CA GLN A 19 -7.86 -12.87 35.75
C GLN A 19 -8.63 -14.16 35.49
N GLN A 20 -9.97 -14.08 35.54
CA GLN A 20 -10.76 -15.05 34.79
C GLN A 20 -10.30 -14.96 33.32
N PRO A 21 -9.82 -16.04 32.70
CA PRO A 21 -9.57 -16.01 31.27
C PRO A 21 -10.91 -15.75 30.58
N SER A 22 -11.03 -14.59 29.94
CA SER A 22 -12.21 -14.26 29.15
C SER A 22 -12.39 -15.34 28.10
N LEU A 23 -13.45 -16.14 28.23
CA LEU A 23 -13.75 -17.20 27.29
C LEU A 23 -13.83 -16.60 25.87
N PRO A 24 -13.18 -17.20 24.87
CA PRO A 24 -13.25 -16.71 23.50
C PRO A 24 -14.71 -16.51 23.07
N LEU A 25 -15.04 -15.38 22.44
CA LEU A 25 -16.42 -14.97 22.17
C LEU A 25 -17.23 -16.03 21.39
N PHE A 26 -16.57 -16.86 20.59
CA PHE A 26 -17.19 -17.99 19.88
C PHE A 26 -17.80 -19.08 20.79
N TYR A 27 -17.43 -19.15 22.08
CA TYR A 27 -18.08 -20.06 23.02
C TYR A 27 -19.56 -19.72 23.25
N GLU A 28 -19.96 -18.46 23.06
CA GLU A 28 -21.38 -18.06 23.10
C GLU A 28 -22.12 -18.58 21.86
N ASP A 29 -21.51 -18.50 20.67
CA ASP A 29 -22.07 -19.09 19.45
C ASP A 29 -22.21 -20.63 19.58
N LEU A 30 -21.25 -21.32 20.21
CA LEU A 30 -21.36 -22.75 20.51
C LEU A 30 -22.54 -23.06 21.45
N GLN A 31 -22.80 -22.22 22.46
CA GLN A 31 -23.98 -22.39 23.32
C GLN A 31 -25.28 -22.18 22.54
N VAL A 32 -25.35 -21.21 21.62
CA VAL A 32 -26.49 -21.01 20.71
C VAL A 32 -26.72 -22.23 19.81
N LEU A 33 -25.66 -22.88 19.33
CA LEU A 33 -25.77 -24.12 18.55
C LEU A 33 -26.23 -25.32 19.39
N ASP A 34 -25.84 -25.38 20.67
CA ASP A 34 -26.21 -26.48 21.58
C ASP A 34 -27.61 -26.26 22.26
N ASP A 35 -28.13 -25.03 22.32
CA ASP A 35 -29.42 -24.69 22.98
C ASP A 35 -30.65 -25.22 22.20
N PRO A 36 -31.48 -26.12 22.77
CA PRO A 36 -32.64 -26.69 22.08
C PRO A 36 -33.79 -25.69 21.82
N THR A 37 -33.76 -24.49 22.40
CA THR A 37 -34.78 -23.45 22.19
C THR A 37 -34.50 -22.56 20.96
N VAL A 38 -33.27 -22.56 20.47
CA VAL A 38 -32.86 -21.78 19.29
C VAL A 38 -33.45 -22.40 18.00
N PRO A 39 -34.13 -21.62 17.14
CA PRO A 39 -34.77 -22.14 15.93
C PRO A 39 -33.80 -22.86 14.98
N TYR A 40 -34.29 -23.91 14.30
CA TYR A 40 -33.50 -24.67 13.34
C TYR A 40 -32.89 -23.79 12.24
N GLU A 41 -33.65 -22.85 11.66
CA GLU A 41 -33.14 -21.97 10.60
C GLU A 41 -31.96 -21.08 11.10
N THR A 42 -31.94 -20.69 12.37
CA THR A 42 -30.80 -19.99 12.98
C THR A 42 -29.57 -20.88 13.01
N LYS A 43 -29.68 -22.10 13.54
CA LYS A 43 -28.56 -23.05 13.58
C LYS A 43 -28.08 -23.45 12.19
N LYS A 44 -29.01 -23.64 11.26
CA LYS A 44 -28.76 -24.00 9.87
C LYS A 44 -27.90 -22.96 9.16
N TRP A 45 -28.24 -21.66 9.21
CA TRP A 45 -27.41 -20.64 8.54
C TRP A 45 -26.02 -20.52 9.17
N MET A 46 -25.91 -20.72 10.49
CA MET A 46 -24.62 -20.78 11.19
C MET A 46 -23.79 -21.98 10.70
N PHE A 47 -24.37 -23.17 10.59
CA PHE A 47 -23.68 -24.36 10.05
C PHE A 47 -23.33 -24.21 8.56
N ASP A 48 -24.24 -23.68 7.73
CA ASP A 48 -23.95 -23.37 6.32
C ASP A 48 -22.73 -22.44 6.22
N THR A 49 -22.72 -21.36 7.00
CA THR A 49 -21.59 -20.41 7.08
C THR A 49 -20.29 -21.12 7.45
N LEU A 50 -20.26 -21.77 8.60
CA LEU A 50 -19.02 -22.31 9.14
C LEU A 50 -18.49 -23.51 8.34
N LEU A 51 -19.37 -24.44 7.95
CA LEU A 51 -18.99 -25.72 7.36
C LEU A 51 -18.92 -25.71 5.83
N ASN A 52 -19.65 -24.83 5.13
CA ASN A 52 -19.53 -24.70 3.66
C ASN A 52 -18.66 -23.51 3.24
N ASP A 53 -18.72 -22.38 3.95
CA ASP A 53 -18.05 -21.15 3.48
C ASP A 53 -16.69 -20.89 4.16
N ILE A 54 -16.44 -21.41 5.38
CA ILE A 54 -15.18 -21.18 6.11
C ILE A 54 -14.26 -22.41 6.11
N VAL A 55 -14.71 -23.53 6.68
CA VAL A 55 -13.92 -24.76 6.88
C VAL A 55 -13.31 -25.32 5.58
N PRO A 56 -14.00 -25.34 4.41
CA PRO A 56 -13.43 -25.91 3.18
C PRO A 56 -12.23 -25.15 2.62
N TYR A 57 -11.97 -23.92 3.06
CA TYR A 57 -10.83 -23.11 2.62
C TYR A 57 -9.58 -23.27 3.51
N ARG A 58 -9.66 -24.08 4.57
CA ARG A 58 -8.52 -24.42 5.42
C ARG A 58 -7.48 -25.21 4.61
N TYR A 59 -6.21 -24.83 4.72
CA TYR A 59 -5.12 -25.53 4.03
C TYR A 59 -5.00 -26.98 4.52
N HIS A 60 -4.76 -27.91 3.60
CA HIS A 60 -4.59 -29.33 3.92
C HIS A 60 -3.12 -29.73 4.13
N ASP A 61 -2.20 -28.84 3.78
CA ASP A 61 -0.76 -28.98 3.89
C ASP A 61 -0.15 -28.08 4.98
N GLY A 62 1.08 -28.43 5.40
CA GLY A 62 1.81 -27.71 6.44
C GLY A 62 1.04 -27.63 7.78
N PRO A 63 1.00 -26.46 8.44
CA PRO A 63 0.32 -26.28 9.73
C PRO A 63 -1.22 -26.32 9.67
N ARG A 64 -1.84 -26.59 8.50
CA ARG A 64 -3.30 -26.62 8.32
C ARG A 64 -4.02 -25.34 8.79
N MET A 65 -3.41 -24.20 8.51
CA MET A 65 -3.96 -22.88 8.86
C MET A 65 -5.21 -22.57 8.03
N PHE A 66 -6.01 -21.63 8.53
CA PHE A 66 -7.00 -20.94 7.71
C PHE A 66 -6.32 -19.80 6.94
N PRO A 67 -6.83 -19.41 5.76
CA PRO A 67 -6.51 -18.12 5.13
C PRO A 67 -6.69 -16.93 6.08
N ASP A 68 -6.01 -15.83 5.78
CA ASP A 68 -6.19 -14.56 6.52
C ASP A 68 -7.67 -14.12 6.53
N ILE A 69 -8.13 -13.47 7.60
CA ILE A 69 -9.53 -13.04 7.74
C ILE A 69 -10.01 -12.17 6.56
N SER A 70 -9.11 -11.40 5.92
CA SER A 70 -9.39 -10.58 4.73
C SER A 70 -9.83 -11.39 3.50
N PHE A 71 -9.45 -12.67 3.42
CA PHE A 71 -9.94 -13.59 2.39
C PHE A 71 -11.46 -13.77 2.50
N TYR A 72 -11.97 -13.93 3.72
CA TYR A 72 -13.38 -14.17 3.97
C TYR A 72 -14.24 -12.91 3.76
N ILE A 73 -13.71 -11.70 3.97
CA ILE A 73 -14.35 -10.45 3.55
C ILE A 73 -14.70 -10.51 2.05
N THR A 74 -13.75 -10.98 1.24
CA THR A 74 -13.91 -11.06 -0.22
C THR A 74 -14.86 -12.18 -0.62
N LEU A 75 -14.72 -13.37 0.00
CA LEU A 75 -15.55 -14.54 -0.28
C LEU A 75 -17.04 -14.29 0.02
N LEU A 76 -17.33 -13.64 1.14
CA LEU A 76 -18.69 -13.45 1.65
C LEU A 76 -19.34 -12.13 1.21
N TYR A 77 -18.62 -11.28 0.47
CA TYR A 77 -19.06 -9.95 0.07
C TYR A 77 -20.46 -9.91 -0.57
N ASN A 78 -20.77 -10.88 -1.41
CA ASN A 78 -22.05 -10.98 -2.15
C ASN A 78 -23.15 -11.72 -1.38
N ARG A 79 -22.92 -12.13 -0.12
CA ARG A 79 -23.92 -12.86 0.68
C ARG A 79 -25.01 -11.89 1.16
N PRO A 80 -26.31 -12.20 1.02
CA PRO A 80 -27.38 -11.26 1.33
C PRO A 80 -27.48 -10.87 2.81
N ASN A 81 -26.93 -11.67 3.73
CA ASN A 81 -26.86 -11.41 5.16
C ASN A 81 -25.42 -11.21 5.67
N ASN A 82 -24.56 -10.58 4.86
CA ASN A 82 -23.13 -10.37 5.18
C ASN A 82 -22.90 -9.74 6.57
N GLU A 83 -23.63 -8.68 6.94
CA GLU A 83 -23.46 -8.00 8.24
C GLU A 83 -23.70 -8.92 9.46
N GLU A 84 -24.71 -9.79 9.40
CA GLU A 84 -25.01 -10.77 10.47
C GLU A 84 -23.98 -11.91 10.50
N VAL A 85 -23.58 -12.38 9.31
CA VAL A 85 -22.63 -13.47 9.12
C VAL A 85 -21.22 -13.07 9.52
N TRP A 86 -20.82 -11.82 9.29
CA TRP A 86 -19.45 -11.36 9.50
C TRP A 86 -19.02 -11.46 10.96
N GLY A 87 -19.92 -11.14 11.90
CA GLY A 87 -19.64 -11.28 13.33
C GLY A 87 -19.36 -12.74 13.74
N LEU A 88 -20.14 -13.70 13.23
CA LEU A 88 -19.92 -15.13 13.48
C LEU A 88 -18.60 -15.61 12.88
N VAL A 89 -18.31 -15.20 11.64
CA VAL A 89 -17.10 -15.61 10.90
C VAL A 89 -15.84 -15.08 11.57
N TYR A 90 -15.85 -13.83 12.03
CA TYR A 90 -14.73 -13.24 12.76
C TYR A 90 -14.45 -14.01 14.06
N ARG A 91 -15.47 -14.22 14.91
CA ARG A 91 -15.33 -14.95 16.19
C ARG A 91 -14.85 -16.39 15.99
N PHE A 92 -15.40 -17.11 15.01
CA PHE A 92 -14.94 -18.45 14.67
C PHE A 92 -13.49 -18.46 14.18
N HIS A 93 -13.12 -17.53 13.29
CA HIS A 93 -11.77 -17.46 12.72
C HIS A 93 -10.73 -17.14 13.79
N GLU A 94 -11.00 -16.20 14.69
CA GLU A 94 -10.13 -15.86 15.82
C GLU A 94 -9.92 -17.09 16.72
N TRP A 95 -11.02 -17.73 17.14
CA TRP A 95 -11.00 -18.91 18.00
C TRP A 95 -10.25 -20.08 17.37
N ILE A 96 -10.57 -20.45 16.13
CA ILE A 96 -9.95 -21.60 15.48
C ILE A 96 -8.49 -21.31 15.07
N SER A 97 -8.14 -20.07 14.71
CA SER A 97 -6.76 -19.69 14.40
C SER A 97 -5.87 -19.72 15.65
N MET A 98 -6.39 -19.33 16.82
CA MET A 98 -5.71 -19.54 18.09
C MET A 98 -5.46 -21.04 18.32
N MET A 99 -6.49 -21.89 18.16
CA MET A 99 -6.34 -23.34 18.32
C MET A 99 -5.32 -23.93 17.33
N VAL A 100 -5.38 -23.60 16.04
CA VAL A 100 -4.42 -24.15 15.05
C VAL A 100 -2.97 -23.71 15.35
N THR A 101 -2.78 -22.49 15.85
CA THR A 101 -1.44 -21.94 16.15
C THR A 101 -0.74 -22.69 17.28
N PHE A 102 -1.48 -23.11 18.32
CA PHE A 102 -0.90 -23.77 19.49
C PHE A 102 -1.10 -25.30 19.50
N HIS A 103 -2.26 -25.77 19.03
CA HIS A 103 -2.72 -27.17 19.11
C HIS A 103 -3.50 -27.59 17.84
N PRO A 104 -2.83 -27.81 16.70
CA PRO A 104 -3.50 -28.10 15.42
C PRO A 104 -4.37 -29.37 15.41
N GLU A 105 -4.04 -30.36 16.25
CA GLU A 105 -4.87 -31.56 16.43
C GLU A 105 -6.16 -31.28 17.21
N GLU A 106 -6.18 -30.30 18.12
CA GLU A 106 -7.40 -29.88 18.82
C GLU A 106 -8.31 -29.09 17.88
N ALA A 107 -7.75 -28.31 16.94
CA ALA A 107 -8.54 -27.67 15.89
C ALA A 107 -9.19 -28.69 14.94
N ASP A 108 -8.52 -29.80 14.62
CA ASP A 108 -9.12 -30.92 13.88
C ASP A 108 -10.30 -31.53 14.65
N GLN A 109 -10.14 -31.77 15.96
CA GLN A 109 -11.21 -32.28 16.84
C GLN A 109 -12.37 -31.29 16.98
N ALA A 110 -12.10 -29.99 17.07
CA ALA A 110 -13.10 -28.93 17.13
C ALA A 110 -13.98 -28.88 15.87
N ILE A 111 -13.37 -28.97 14.69
CA ILE A 111 -14.10 -29.03 13.41
C ILE A 111 -14.91 -30.33 13.30
N ALA A 112 -14.35 -31.47 13.71
CA ALA A 112 -15.09 -32.74 13.75
C ALA A 112 -16.29 -32.69 14.70
N ALA A 113 -16.15 -32.06 15.87
CA ALA A 113 -17.24 -31.84 16.82
C ALA A 113 -18.31 -30.89 16.25
N LEU A 114 -17.92 -29.87 15.47
CA LEU A 114 -18.85 -28.97 14.78
C LEU A 114 -19.66 -29.70 13.71
N HIS A 115 -19.04 -30.59 12.92
CA HIS A 115 -19.76 -31.48 12.00
C HIS A 115 -20.74 -32.41 12.74
N LEU A 116 -20.34 -32.98 13.88
CA LEU A 116 -21.22 -33.84 14.68
C LEU A 116 -22.46 -33.07 15.20
N ARG A 117 -22.26 -31.85 15.73
CA ARG A 117 -23.36 -30.95 16.13
C ARG A 117 -24.33 -30.67 14.98
N ALA A 118 -23.79 -30.36 13.80
CA ALA A 118 -24.61 -30.09 12.61
C ALA A 118 -25.51 -31.28 12.26
N MET A 119 -24.94 -32.49 12.26
CA MET A 119 -25.70 -33.73 12.04
C MET A 119 -26.79 -33.95 13.12
N THR A 120 -26.50 -33.70 14.40
CA THR A 120 -27.51 -33.82 15.46
C THR A 120 -28.63 -32.78 15.36
N CYS A 121 -28.36 -31.61 14.76
CA CYS A 121 -29.37 -30.60 14.46
C CYS A 121 -30.17 -30.90 13.17
N GLY A 122 -29.87 -31.99 12.45
CA GLY A 122 -30.52 -32.34 11.18
C GLY A 122 -29.90 -31.70 9.94
N TRP A 123 -28.80 -30.96 10.06
CA TRP A 123 -28.07 -30.37 8.93
C TRP A 123 -27.11 -31.41 8.30
N PRO A 124 -26.97 -31.47 6.96
CA PRO A 124 -27.61 -30.63 5.95
C PRO A 124 -29.01 -31.13 5.49
N ASN A 125 -29.44 -32.32 5.92
CA ASN A 125 -30.56 -33.06 5.32
C ASN A 125 -31.89 -32.94 6.11
N ALA A 126 -32.27 -31.74 6.54
CA ALA A 126 -33.53 -31.56 7.26
C ALA A 126 -34.75 -31.70 6.32
N PRO A 127 -35.82 -32.41 6.74
CA PRO A 127 -37.03 -32.52 5.93
C PRO A 127 -37.76 -31.17 5.85
N ALA A 128 -37.94 -30.65 4.64
CA ALA A 128 -38.60 -29.38 4.40
C ALA A 128 -40.09 -29.44 4.80
N GLN A 129 -40.53 -28.51 5.64
CA GLN A 129 -41.94 -28.32 5.99
C GLN A 129 -42.41 -26.98 5.40
N GLU A 130 -43.14 -27.05 4.28
CA GLU A 130 -43.71 -25.87 3.62
C GLU A 130 -44.82 -25.24 4.47
N THR A 131 -44.79 -23.92 4.66
CA THR A 131 -46.01 -23.11 4.74
C THR A 131 -45.71 -21.61 4.53
N SER A 132 -46.53 -20.99 3.70
CA SER A 132 -46.61 -19.55 3.41
C SER A 132 -47.99 -19.30 2.75
N PRO A 133 -48.43 -18.06 2.46
CA PRO A 133 -47.97 -16.73 2.91
C PRO A 133 -49.13 -15.81 3.40
N ALA A 134 -48.84 -14.58 3.85
CA ALA A 134 -49.68 -13.39 3.57
C ALA A 134 -49.08 -12.03 4.04
N THR A 135 -49.05 -11.05 3.14
CA THR A 135 -48.92 -9.58 3.33
C THR A 135 -50.21 -8.93 2.73
N PRO A 136 -50.45 -7.59 2.63
CA PRO A 136 -49.85 -6.38 3.25
C PRO A 136 -50.89 -5.29 3.71
N GLN A 137 -50.43 -4.12 4.20
CA GLN A 137 -51.06 -2.77 4.12
C GLN A 137 -50.06 -1.71 4.66
N ILE A 138 -49.58 -0.69 3.92
CA ILE A 138 -50.20 0.56 3.37
C ILE A 138 -50.64 1.60 4.43
N LYS A 139 -50.01 2.80 4.40
CA LYS A 139 -50.68 4.11 4.67
C LYS A 139 -49.86 5.34 4.17
N GLN A 140 -50.60 6.41 3.85
CA GLN A 140 -50.17 7.72 3.26
C GLN A 140 -49.91 8.77 4.39
N ALA A 141 -48.93 9.68 4.33
CA ALA A 141 -48.78 10.97 3.60
C ALA A 141 -49.64 12.18 4.10
N GLN A 142 -48.99 13.32 4.40
CA GLN A 142 -49.47 14.74 4.45
C GLN A 142 -48.36 15.65 5.09
N THR A 143 -47.71 16.61 4.42
CA THR A 143 -47.99 18.03 4.00
C THR A 143 -47.46 19.16 4.92
N LEU A 144 -46.92 20.21 4.27
CA LEU A 144 -46.33 21.50 4.74
C LEU A 144 -47.43 22.51 5.24
N PRO A 145 -47.19 23.79 5.68
CA PRO A 145 -46.24 24.79 5.09
C PRO A 145 -45.61 25.93 5.98
N GLU A 146 -44.67 26.70 5.37
CA GLU A 146 -44.32 28.16 5.58
C GLU A 146 -43.89 28.70 6.98
N GLN A 147 -43.19 29.83 7.24
CA GLN A 147 -42.45 30.95 6.58
C GLN A 147 -41.51 31.57 7.68
N GLY A 148 -40.58 32.54 7.52
CA GLY A 148 -40.01 33.31 6.40
C GLY A 148 -39.16 34.55 6.87
N THR A 149 -38.21 35.03 6.03
CA THR A 149 -37.52 36.37 6.02
C THR A 149 -36.48 36.84 7.07
N VAL A 150 -35.44 37.53 6.55
CA VAL A 150 -34.36 38.34 7.20
C VAL A 150 -34.65 39.84 6.96
N PRO A 151 -33.96 40.85 7.57
CA PRO A 151 -32.89 41.56 6.82
C PRO A 151 -31.74 42.27 7.60
N GLU A 152 -30.57 42.44 6.92
CA GLU A 152 -29.66 43.63 6.86
C GLU A 152 -29.00 44.25 8.13
N GLN A 153 -27.87 45.00 8.14
CA GLN A 153 -26.76 45.46 7.24
C GLN A 153 -25.57 45.88 8.19
N THR A 154 -24.27 46.06 7.85
CA THR A 154 -23.65 47.30 7.30
C THR A 154 -22.08 47.28 7.34
N VAL A 155 -21.42 47.48 6.18
CA VAL A 155 -20.19 48.25 5.80
C VAL A 155 -19.03 48.61 6.82
N ILE A 156 -17.80 48.06 6.61
CA ILE A 156 -16.48 48.65 6.17
C ILE A 156 -16.11 50.14 6.60
N PRO A 157 -14.83 50.61 6.81
CA PRO A 157 -13.51 50.19 6.27
C PRO A 157 -12.25 50.17 7.20
N GLU A 158 -11.12 49.75 6.58
CA GLU A 158 -9.70 49.89 6.99
C GLU A 158 -9.13 51.32 6.74
N PRO A 159 -7.90 51.71 7.20
CA PRO A 159 -6.74 51.62 6.28
C PRO A 159 -5.31 51.44 6.90
N LEU A 160 -4.45 50.74 6.15
CA LEU A 160 -3.01 50.96 5.85
C LEU A 160 -2.12 51.86 6.75
N VAL A 161 -0.88 51.39 7.03
CA VAL A 161 0.41 52.11 6.81
C VAL A 161 1.61 51.14 6.88
N LEU A 162 2.58 51.30 5.96
CA LEU A 162 3.92 50.66 5.93
C LEU A 162 5.00 51.64 6.47
N PRO A 163 6.16 51.15 6.94
CA PRO A 163 7.36 51.48 6.16
C PRO A 163 8.44 50.37 6.07
N THR A 164 9.31 50.54 5.08
CA THR A 164 10.36 49.60 4.63
C THR A 164 11.76 50.11 4.95
N LEU A 165 12.73 49.21 5.19
CA LEU A 165 14.14 49.19 4.70
C LEU A 165 15.18 48.65 5.70
N ALA A 166 15.75 47.50 5.32
CA ALA A 166 17.19 47.20 5.21
C ALA A 166 18.06 47.12 6.50
N THR A 167 19.16 46.37 6.58
CA THR A 167 19.92 45.51 5.62
C THR A 167 20.69 44.45 6.41
N SER A 168 20.86 43.21 5.92
CA SER A 168 22.08 42.40 6.19
C SER A 168 22.11 41.10 5.38
N LEU A 169 23.04 40.99 4.44
CA LEU A 169 23.31 39.75 3.70
C LEU A 169 24.20 38.81 4.52
N GLN A 170 23.64 37.70 5.00
CA GLN A 170 24.43 36.49 5.29
C GLN A 170 23.70 35.24 4.78
N ALA A 171 24.35 34.52 3.88
CA ALA A 171 23.82 33.32 3.23
C ALA A 171 23.70 32.14 4.20
N LYS A 172 22.62 32.11 4.99
CA LYS A 172 22.21 30.91 5.71
C LYS A 172 21.44 30.01 4.75
N ARG A 173 21.83 28.73 4.67
CA ARG A 173 21.05 27.66 4.00
C ARG A 173 19.58 27.82 4.35
N ALA A 174 18.74 28.02 3.35
CA ALA A 174 17.30 28.07 3.55
C ALA A 174 16.82 26.74 4.15
N LYS A 175 16.45 26.76 5.44
CA LYS A 175 15.53 25.74 5.96
C LYS A 175 14.24 25.88 5.17
N PRO A 176 13.61 24.78 4.71
CA PRO A 176 12.26 24.84 4.20
C PRO A 176 11.32 25.14 5.38
N ASN A 177 11.10 26.44 5.65
CA ASN A 177 10.05 26.93 6.52
C ASN A 177 8.71 26.66 5.83
N ASN A 178 8.22 25.43 5.99
CA ASN A 178 6.85 25.08 5.66
C ASN A 178 6.18 24.69 6.98
N PRO A 179 5.73 25.67 7.81
CA PRO A 179 5.07 25.40 9.06
C PRO A 179 3.84 24.52 8.74
N TYR A 180 3.85 23.32 9.28
CA TYR A 180 2.64 22.52 9.38
C TYR A 180 2.12 22.73 10.79
N GLU A 181 0.81 22.91 10.89
CA GLU A 181 0.14 22.91 12.16
C GLU A 181 -0.17 21.45 12.50
N THR A 182 0.52 20.95 13.54
CA THR A 182 0.17 19.69 14.20
C THR A 182 -0.90 20.00 15.25
N GLU A 183 -2.10 20.31 14.78
CA GLU A 183 -3.27 20.48 15.64
C GLU A 183 -3.95 19.12 15.84
N HIS A 184 -3.51 18.41 16.88
CA HIS A 184 -4.10 17.14 17.29
C HIS A 184 -5.50 17.38 17.86
N GLN A 185 -6.54 17.15 17.07
CA GLN A 185 -7.93 17.28 17.52
C GLN A 185 -8.36 16.18 18.51
N HIS A 186 -7.58 15.09 18.62
CA HIS A 186 -7.88 13.95 19.49
C HIS A 186 -7.05 14.01 20.79
N PRO A 187 -7.67 14.07 21.99
CA PRO A 187 -6.98 14.30 23.26
C PRO A 187 -5.80 13.36 23.53
N THR A 188 -5.96 12.06 23.28
CA THR A 188 -4.90 11.05 23.48
C THR A 188 -3.66 11.31 22.62
N LEU A 189 -3.83 11.75 21.37
CA LEU A 189 -2.72 12.07 20.47
C LEU A 189 -1.97 13.32 20.94
N THR A 190 -2.71 14.35 21.38
CA THR A 190 -2.15 15.59 21.92
C THR A 190 -1.25 15.34 23.13
N ALA A 191 -1.65 14.40 24.00
CA ALA A 191 -0.86 14.03 25.17
C ALA A 191 0.36 13.15 24.82
N GLU A 192 0.14 12.05 24.09
CA GLU A 192 1.17 11.00 23.94
C GLU A 192 2.18 11.28 22.81
N LEU A 193 1.87 12.09 21.78
CA LEU A 193 2.85 12.40 20.72
C LEU A 193 3.91 13.44 21.15
N ILE A 194 3.66 14.18 22.23
CA ILE A 194 4.61 15.11 22.86
C ILE A 194 5.42 14.40 23.96
N ALA A 195 4.90 13.29 24.51
CA ALA A 195 5.55 12.53 25.57
C ALA A 195 6.85 11.86 25.09
N ALA A 196 7.84 11.80 25.98
CA ALA A 196 9.06 11.06 25.71
C ALA A 196 8.78 9.54 25.67
N PRO A 197 9.33 8.78 24.71
CA PRO A 197 9.12 7.34 24.64
C PRO A 197 9.77 6.64 25.83
N THR A 198 8.96 5.95 26.64
CA THR A 198 9.42 5.19 27.82
C THR A 198 9.96 3.80 27.49
N PHE A 199 9.76 3.34 26.25
CA PHE A 199 10.07 1.97 25.79
C PHE A 199 9.40 0.85 26.63
N SER A 200 8.34 1.19 27.36
CA SER A 200 7.45 0.26 28.07
C SER A 200 6.08 0.22 27.39
N TYR A 201 5.43 -0.94 27.36
CA TYR A 201 4.04 -1.03 26.90
C TYR A 201 3.12 -0.39 27.95
N LYS A 202 2.39 0.65 27.53
CA LYS A 202 1.49 1.42 28.39
C LYS A 202 0.00 1.09 28.23
N GLY A 203 -0.39 0.32 27.20
CA GLY A 203 -1.81 0.11 26.86
C GLY A 203 -2.57 1.38 26.45
N ILE A 204 -1.91 2.37 25.83
CA ILE A 204 -2.54 3.63 25.37
C ILE A 204 -3.73 3.34 24.45
N VAL A 205 -3.52 2.44 23.48
CA VAL A 205 -4.56 1.91 22.60
C VAL A 205 -5.15 0.68 23.30
N GLN A 206 -6.47 0.71 23.54
CA GLN A 206 -7.14 -0.22 24.47
C GLN A 206 -7.70 -1.46 23.77
N ASN A 207 -8.27 -1.29 22.58
CA ASN A 207 -8.97 -2.31 21.79
C ASN A 207 -8.99 -1.88 20.31
N MET A 208 -9.65 -2.67 19.45
CA MET A 208 -9.70 -2.38 18.00
C MET A 208 -10.47 -1.10 17.67
N ASP A 209 -11.61 -0.85 18.33
CA ASP A 209 -12.43 0.35 18.05
C ASP A 209 -11.66 1.65 18.39
N HIS A 210 -10.97 1.68 19.53
CA HIS A 210 -10.08 2.78 19.90
C HIS A 210 -8.85 2.85 18.98
N PHE A 211 -8.36 1.73 18.44
CA PHE A 211 -7.32 1.78 17.40
C PHE A 211 -7.83 2.46 16.13
N GLU A 212 -9.02 2.10 15.62
CA GLU A 212 -9.59 2.70 14.41
C GLU A 212 -9.86 4.21 14.58
N GLU A 213 -10.43 4.62 15.71
CA GLU A 213 -10.63 6.05 16.03
C GLU A 213 -9.29 6.80 16.08
N LEU A 214 -8.32 6.26 16.82
CA LEU A 214 -7.04 6.91 17.06
C LEU A 214 -6.16 6.95 15.80
N ASP A 215 -6.17 5.89 14.99
CA ASP A 215 -5.43 5.84 13.72
C ASP A 215 -6.06 6.80 12.69
N HIS A 216 -7.38 6.82 12.56
CA HIS A 216 -8.07 7.76 11.67
C HIS A 216 -7.82 9.24 12.07
N ALA A 217 -7.83 9.53 13.38
CA ALA A 217 -7.42 10.83 13.91
C ALA A 217 -5.93 11.12 13.68
N TYR A 218 -5.08 10.10 13.83
CA TYR A 218 -3.65 10.21 13.58
C TYR A 218 -3.37 10.49 12.11
N GLU A 219 -4.01 9.84 11.15
CA GLU A 219 -3.78 10.15 9.73
C GLU A 219 -4.05 11.64 9.39
N ARG A 220 -5.01 12.29 10.07
CA ARG A 220 -5.39 13.70 9.82
C ARG A 220 -4.62 14.73 10.65
N HIS A 221 -3.70 14.33 11.53
CA HIS A 221 -3.06 15.24 12.49
C HIS A 221 -2.14 16.33 11.89
N VAL A 222 -1.68 16.16 10.64
CA VAL A 222 -0.91 17.19 9.92
C VAL A 222 -1.86 17.91 8.96
N LYS A 223 -2.15 19.17 9.29
CA LYS A 223 -2.87 20.08 8.39
C LYS A 223 -1.89 21.02 7.69
N ARG A 224 -2.12 21.23 6.40
CA ARG A 224 -1.42 22.18 5.51
C ARG A 224 -2.39 23.27 5.08
N ALA A 225 -1.86 24.33 4.47
CA ALA A 225 -2.65 25.35 3.79
C ALA A 225 -3.54 24.69 2.71
N ALA A 226 -4.82 24.57 3.04
CA ALA A 226 -5.88 24.11 2.14
C ALA A 226 -6.12 25.12 1.03
N GLY A 227 -6.64 24.66 -0.11
CA GLY A 227 -7.19 25.57 -1.13
C GLY A 227 -8.59 26.04 -0.72
N LYS A 228 -9.41 26.45 -1.69
CA LYS A 228 -10.81 26.80 -1.45
C LYS A 228 -11.59 25.67 -0.78
N ALA A 229 -12.50 26.04 0.12
CA ALA A 229 -13.39 25.09 0.78
C ALA A 229 -14.45 24.51 -0.19
N PRO A 230 -15.05 23.34 0.11
CA PRO A 230 -16.02 22.68 -0.79
C PRO A 230 -17.23 23.53 -1.20
N ASN A 231 -17.62 24.51 -0.38
CA ASN A 231 -18.70 25.46 -0.61
C ASN A 231 -18.26 26.71 -1.41
N GLU A 232 -16.96 26.95 -1.55
CA GLU A 232 -16.35 28.09 -2.26
C GLU A 232 -15.72 27.67 -3.59
N ASP A 233 -15.51 26.37 -3.77
CA ASP A 233 -14.94 25.77 -4.97
C ASP A 233 -16.02 25.17 -5.87
N ALA A 234 -16.38 25.89 -6.94
CA ALA A 234 -17.33 25.42 -7.95
C ALA A 234 -16.89 24.13 -8.69
N SER A 235 -15.63 23.71 -8.54
CA SER A 235 -15.12 22.45 -9.07
C SER A 235 -15.20 21.27 -8.10
N TRP A 236 -15.67 21.49 -6.87
CA TRP A 236 -15.75 20.41 -5.89
C TRP A 236 -16.75 19.32 -6.31
N PRO A 237 -16.37 18.02 -6.25
CA PRO A 237 -17.22 16.92 -6.69
C PRO A 237 -18.24 16.52 -5.61
N LEU A 238 -19.27 17.35 -5.44
CA LEU A 238 -20.35 17.16 -4.46
C LEU A 238 -21.26 15.96 -4.80
N THR A 239 -21.61 15.76 -6.08
CA THR A 239 -22.54 14.69 -6.49
C THR A 239 -21.81 13.48 -7.07
N ALA A 240 -22.46 12.31 -7.02
CA ALA A 240 -21.92 11.08 -7.58
C ALA A 240 -21.69 11.17 -9.10
N GLU A 241 -22.45 11.99 -9.82
CA GLU A 241 -22.30 12.25 -11.26
C GLU A 241 -21.02 13.07 -11.54
N GLN A 242 -20.74 14.07 -10.71
CA GLN A 242 -19.50 14.86 -10.78
C GLN A 242 -18.29 13.97 -10.47
N GLN A 243 -18.37 13.18 -9.39
CA GLN A 243 -17.33 12.22 -9.01
C GLN A 243 -17.06 11.20 -10.14
N ARG A 244 -18.10 10.59 -10.71
CA ARG A 244 -17.98 9.71 -11.88
C ARG A 244 -17.38 10.41 -13.10
N THR A 245 -17.61 11.71 -13.29
CA THR A 245 -17.00 12.49 -14.38
C THR A 245 -15.49 12.63 -14.18
N TYR A 246 -15.05 12.93 -12.97
CA TYR A 246 -13.62 12.98 -12.62
C TYR A 246 -12.93 11.61 -12.72
N VAL A 247 -13.59 10.54 -12.26
CA VAL A 247 -13.11 9.15 -12.36
C VAL A 247 -12.97 8.71 -13.81
N LYS A 248 -14.00 8.91 -14.64
CA LYS A 248 -13.96 8.62 -16.09
C LYS A 248 -12.79 9.35 -16.77
N ARG A 249 -12.58 10.62 -16.42
CA ARG A 249 -11.46 11.40 -16.97
C ARG A 249 -10.12 10.76 -16.64
N LEU A 250 -9.87 10.43 -15.37
CA LEU A 250 -8.60 9.81 -14.96
C LEU A 250 -8.43 8.41 -15.55
N PHE A 251 -9.50 7.61 -15.64
CA PHE A 251 -9.51 6.32 -16.32
C PHE A 251 -9.01 6.45 -17.76
N SER A 252 -9.57 7.39 -18.54
CA SER A 252 -9.11 7.67 -19.91
C SER A 252 -7.66 8.15 -19.97
N HIS A 253 -7.17 8.90 -18.97
CA HIS A 253 -5.77 9.35 -18.92
C HIS A 253 -4.80 8.21 -18.52
N ILE A 254 -5.26 7.20 -17.78
CA ILE A 254 -4.49 5.97 -17.51
C ILE A 254 -4.41 5.12 -18.78
N THR A 255 -5.53 4.92 -19.48
CA THR A 255 -5.64 4.00 -20.63
C THR A 255 -5.23 4.60 -21.98
N ASP A 256 -5.07 5.93 -22.10
CA ASP A 256 -4.45 6.55 -23.29
C ASP A 256 -2.95 6.22 -23.36
N MET A 257 -2.60 5.36 -24.31
CA MET A 257 -1.22 4.92 -24.58
C MET A 257 -0.64 5.53 -25.88
N GLY A 258 -1.29 6.54 -26.46
CA GLY A 258 -0.89 7.12 -27.75
C GLY A 258 0.44 7.88 -27.72
N ASN A 259 0.71 8.63 -26.65
CA ASN A 259 1.91 9.47 -26.54
C ASN A 259 2.33 9.79 -25.09
N PHE A 260 3.18 8.95 -24.50
CA PHE A 260 3.71 9.13 -23.15
C PHE A 260 5.25 9.13 -23.11
N TYR A 261 5.81 9.59 -22.00
CA TYR A 261 7.24 9.83 -21.78
C TYR A 261 8.09 8.58 -22.05
N GLU A 262 7.72 7.45 -21.48
CA GLU A 262 8.47 6.19 -21.61
C GLU A 262 8.51 5.72 -23.08
N LEU A 263 7.41 5.88 -23.83
CA LEU A 263 7.33 5.60 -25.28
C LEU A 263 8.20 6.56 -26.10
N ARG A 264 8.13 7.87 -25.84
CA ARG A 264 8.98 8.86 -26.53
C ARG A 264 10.47 8.59 -26.29
N LYS A 265 10.83 8.23 -25.06
CA LYS A 265 12.19 7.87 -24.66
C LYS A 265 12.67 6.57 -25.31
N ALA A 266 11.82 5.55 -25.43
CA ALA A 266 12.14 4.32 -26.16
C ALA A 266 12.44 4.61 -27.63
N ARG A 267 11.57 5.41 -28.29
CA ARG A 267 11.77 5.89 -29.67
C ARG A 267 13.10 6.64 -29.84
N GLU A 268 13.40 7.60 -28.97
CA GLU A 268 14.65 8.37 -28.99
C GLU A 268 15.90 7.47 -28.84
N ARG A 269 15.83 6.45 -27.95
CA ARG A 269 16.89 5.45 -27.79
C ARG A 269 17.12 4.64 -29.06
N LEU A 270 16.06 4.18 -29.74
CA LEU A 270 16.20 3.43 -30.98
C LEU A 270 16.84 4.30 -32.09
N THR A 271 16.38 5.54 -32.27
CA THR A 271 16.95 6.47 -33.25
C THR A 271 18.45 6.71 -33.01
N LYS A 272 18.86 6.89 -31.75
CA LYS A 272 20.29 7.02 -31.38
C LYS A 272 21.11 5.77 -31.67
N LEU A 273 20.55 4.58 -31.44
CA LEU A 273 21.20 3.31 -31.77
C LEU A 273 21.35 3.12 -33.29
N GLN A 274 20.32 3.43 -34.07
CA GLN A 274 20.33 3.35 -35.53
C GLN A 274 21.37 4.31 -36.14
N ALA A 275 21.40 5.58 -35.69
CA ALA A 275 22.40 6.56 -36.11
C ALA A 275 23.84 6.11 -35.76
N SER A 276 24.03 5.52 -34.58
CA SER A 276 25.34 5.00 -34.14
C SER A 276 25.81 3.79 -34.98
N GLN A 277 24.88 2.96 -35.46
CA GLN A 277 25.19 1.83 -36.35
C GLN A 277 25.54 2.32 -37.77
N GLN A 278 24.81 3.31 -38.30
CA GLN A 278 25.13 3.93 -39.59
C GLN A 278 26.51 4.61 -39.56
N GLY A 279 26.88 5.27 -38.44
CA GLY A 279 28.21 5.86 -38.27
C GLY A 279 29.37 4.85 -38.16
N ARG A 280 29.12 3.63 -37.65
CA ARG A 280 30.14 2.56 -37.59
C ARG A 280 30.31 1.77 -38.89
N GLY A 281 29.32 1.80 -39.78
CA GLY A 281 29.29 1.03 -41.03
C GLY A 281 30.41 1.34 -42.04
N SER A 282 31.26 2.34 -41.78
CA SER A 282 32.35 2.76 -42.67
C SER A 282 33.75 2.26 -42.26
N LEU A 283 33.91 1.61 -41.08
CA LEU A 283 35.24 1.28 -40.54
C LEU A 283 35.46 -0.18 -40.08
N GLU A 284 34.42 -1.00 -39.91
CA GLU A 284 34.54 -2.40 -39.43
C GLU A 284 34.05 -3.43 -40.49
N ALA A 285 34.40 -3.22 -41.77
CA ALA A 285 34.06 -4.14 -42.87
C ALA A 285 34.97 -5.38 -42.97
N ALA A 286 35.88 -5.60 -42.01
CA ALA A 286 36.90 -6.64 -42.09
C ALA A 286 37.22 -7.26 -40.71
N GLU A 287 36.28 -7.99 -40.10
CA GLU A 287 36.66 -9.11 -39.21
C GLU A 287 35.63 -10.26 -39.22
N THR A 288 36.15 -11.48 -39.33
CA THR A 288 35.47 -12.73 -39.74
C THR A 288 34.28 -13.21 -38.90
N PRO A 289 33.23 -13.81 -39.52
CA PRO A 289 32.09 -14.37 -38.80
C PRO A 289 32.40 -15.76 -38.19
N SER A 290 32.72 -15.80 -36.89
CA SER A 290 32.91 -17.05 -36.16
C SER A 290 31.59 -17.82 -35.97
N ARG A 291 31.39 -18.89 -36.75
CA ARG A 291 30.25 -19.81 -36.64
C ARG A 291 30.22 -20.50 -35.27
N LYS A 292 29.19 -20.23 -34.45
CA LYS A 292 28.73 -21.16 -33.42
C LYS A 292 27.25 -21.51 -33.61
N ARG A 293 27.00 -22.56 -34.40
CA ARG A 293 25.68 -23.19 -34.58
C ARG A 293 25.16 -23.66 -33.21
N ARG A 294 24.03 -23.10 -32.74
CA ARG A 294 23.22 -23.72 -31.68
C ARG A 294 21.96 -24.27 -32.37
N ARG A 295 21.73 -25.58 -32.29
CA ARG A 295 20.52 -26.25 -32.80
C ARG A 295 19.33 -25.95 -31.89
N GLY A 296 18.14 -25.88 -32.47
CA GLY A 296 16.87 -26.13 -31.78
C GLY A 296 16.19 -24.90 -31.17
N ALA A 297 15.47 -24.16 -32.01
CA ALA A 297 14.23 -23.45 -31.66
C ALA A 297 13.61 -22.92 -32.97
N GLU A 298 12.61 -23.61 -33.53
CA GLU A 298 11.70 -22.97 -34.47
C GLU A 298 10.77 -22.08 -33.64
N VAL A 299 10.99 -20.77 -33.73
CA VAL A 299 10.06 -19.73 -33.29
C VAL A 299 10.02 -18.71 -34.42
N GLN A 300 8.81 -18.25 -34.75
CA GLN A 300 8.49 -17.41 -35.90
C GLN A 300 9.25 -16.08 -35.90
N ASP A 301 9.23 -15.40 -37.06
CA ASP A 301 9.94 -14.15 -37.39
C ASP A 301 9.55 -12.92 -36.53
N ALA A 302 9.74 -12.99 -35.22
CA ALA A 302 9.81 -11.81 -34.37
C ALA A 302 11.13 -11.08 -34.62
N ALA A 303 11.07 -9.85 -35.11
CA ALA A 303 12.25 -9.04 -35.41
C ALA A 303 13.23 -9.02 -34.22
N ALA A 304 14.46 -9.49 -34.44
CA ALA A 304 15.39 -9.74 -33.35
C ALA A 304 15.77 -8.45 -32.61
N ARG A 305 15.38 -8.36 -31.33
CA ARG A 305 15.61 -7.18 -30.47
C ARG A 305 17.05 -6.64 -30.60
N PRO A 306 17.25 -5.37 -31.02
CA PRO A 306 18.57 -4.77 -31.15
C PRO A 306 19.43 -4.86 -29.90
N LYS A 307 20.75 -5.02 -30.05
CA LYS A 307 21.67 -4.95 -28.90
C LYS A 307 21.68 -3.52 -28.35
N GLY A 308 21.39 -3.36 -27.06
CA GLY A 308 21.41 -2.08 -26.35
C GLY A 308 20.03 -1.49 -26.01
N ILE A 309 18.93 -2.06 -26.53
CA ILE A 309 17.56 -1.68 -26.11
C ILE A 309 17.06 -2.59 -24.99
N SER A 310 16.31 -2.05 -24.02
CA SER A 310 15.77 -2.86 -22.91
C SER A 310 14.60 -3.74 -23.36
N LYS A 311 14.15 -4.70 -22.53
CA LYS A 311 12.94 -5.50 -22.83
C LYS A 311 11.70 -4.60 -22.92
N THR A 312 11.54 -3.68 -21.98
CA THR A 312 10.43 -2.73 -21.93
C THR A 312 10.46 -1.75 -23.09
N ASP A 313 11.61 -1.10 -23.37
CA ASP A 313 11.71 -0.18 -24.52
C ASP A 313 11.38 -0.89 -25.84
N TRP A 314 11.71 -2.19 -25.98
CA TRP A 314 11.38 -2.97 -27.18
C TRP A 314 9.88 -3.28 -27.28
N ALA A 315 9.26 -3.73 -26.18
CA ALA A 315 7.81 -3.98 -26.13
C ALA A 315 7.01 -2.69 -26.41
N LEU A 316 7.47 -1.53 -25.91
CA LEU A 316 6.85 -0.24 -26.19
C LEU A 316 6.93 0.22 -27.64
N MET A 317 7.78 -0.40 -28.47
CA MET A 317 7.98 -0.04 -29.87
C MET A 317 7.38 -1.04 -30.85
N ASP A 318 6.77 -2.11 -30.36
CA ASP A 318 5.97 -3.01 -31.18
C ASP A 318 4.70 -2.29 -31.65
N ALA A 319 4.43 -2.38 -32.96
CA ALA A 319 3.29 -1.74 -33.60
C ALA A 319 2.01 -2.58 -33.53
N GLU A 320 2.13 -3.88 -33.20
CA GLU A 320 1.01 -4.80 -33.05
C GLU A 320 0.50 -4.88 -31.60
N SER A 321 1.32 -4.44 -30.63
CA SER A 321 0.97 -4.39 -29.20
C SER A 321 -0.26 -3.52 -28.91
N THR A 322 -1.21 -4.10 -28.21
CA THR A 322 -2.42 -3.42 -27.72
C THR A 322 -2.09 -2.37 -26.64
N PRO A 323 -2.98 -1.39 -26.39
CA PRO A 323 -2.81 -0.45 -25.28
C PRO A 323 -2.61 -1.12 -23.92
N MET A 324 -3.23 -2.29 -23.72
CA MET A 324 -3.11 -3.07 -22.49
C MET A 324 -1.72 -3.69 -22.33
N GLU A 325 -1.17 -4.29 -23.38
CA GLU A 325 0.20 -4.84 -23.39
C GLU A 325 1.26 -3.74 -23.23
N LEU A 326 1.04 -2.57 -23.85
CA LEU A 326 1.88 -1.38 -23.65
C LEU A 326 1.86 -0.90 -22.19
N LEU A 327 0.70 -0.96 -21.52
CA LEU A 327 0.57 -0.55 -20.12
C LEU A 327 1.26 -1.58 -19.21
N GLU A 328 1.00 -2.87 -19.40
CA GLU A 328 1.66 -3.97 -18.70
C GLU A 328 3.19 -3.91 -18.85
N ALA A 329 3.70 -3.57 -20.04
CA ALA A 329 5.13 -3.42 -20.28
C ALA A 329 5.79 -2.35 -19.38
N VAL A 330 5.06 -1.27 -19.04
CA VAL A 330 5.53 -0.21 -18.13
C VAL A 330 5.29 -0.55 -16.66
N ILE A 331 4.10 -1.05 -16.32
CA ILE A 331 3.71 -1.26 -14.91
C ILE A 331 4.08 -2.64 -14.36
N HIS A 332 4.55 -3.54 -15.23
CA HIS A 332 4.97 -4.91 -14.90
C HIS A 332 3.87 -5.73 -14.19
N TYR A 333 2.62 -5.43 -14.51
CA TYR A 333 1.41 -6.00 -13.92
C TYR A 333 0.27 -5.90 -14.93
N SER A 334 -0.52 -6.97 -15.07
CA SER A 334 -1.72 -6.96 -15.91
C SER A 334 -2.89 -6.47 -15.07
N ILE A 335 -3.22 -5.18 -15.19
CA ILE A 335 -4.28 -4.51 -14.41
C ILE A 335 -5.63 -4.58 -15.14
N SER A 336 -6.67 -5.03 -14.44
CA SER A 336 -8.04 -5.07 -14.99
C SER A 336 -8.74 -3.72 -14.95
N ASP A 337 -9.79 -3.53 -15.77
CA ASP A 337 -10.57 -2.29 -15.81
C ASP A 337 -11.14 -1.90 -14.43
N VAL A 338 -11.61 -2.88 -13.65
CA VAL A 338 -12.14 -2.64 -12.30
C VAL A 338 -11.05 -2.18 -11.33
N GLU A 339 -9.80 -2.66 -11.47
CA GLU A 339 -8.68 -2.18 -10.66
C GLU A 339 -8.25 -0.76 -11.06
N ILE A 340 -8.31 -0.42 -12.36
CA ILE A 340 -8.10 0.97 -12.81
C ILE A 340 -9.18 1.88 -12.22
N GLU A 341 -10.46 1.48 -12.26
CA GLU A 341 -11.55 2.26 -11.70
C GLU A 341 -11.42 2.41 -10.17
N LEU A 342 -11.14 1.33 -9.44
CA LEU A 342 -10.86 1.36 -8.00
C LEU A 342 -9.68 2.28 -7.68
N LEU A 343 -8.62 2.27 -8.49
CA LEU A 343 -7.48 3.18 -8.32
C LEU A 343 -7.89 4.65 -8.53
N CYS A 344 -8.72 4.93 -9.54
CA CYS A 344 -9.28 6.26 -9.77
C CYS A 344 -10.13 6.76 -8.60
N TRP A 345 -11.00 5.91 -8.03
CA TRP A 345 -11.79 6.26 -6.84
C TRP A 345 -10.92 6.50 -5.60
N ARG A 346 -9.90 5.66 -5.36
CA ARG A 346 -8.94 5.85 -4.26
C ARG A 346 -8.16 7.16 -4.42
N LEU A 347 -7.76 7.51 -5.64
CA LEU A 347 -7.12 8.80 -5.93
C LEU A 347 -8.09 9.98 -5.78
N LEU A 348 -9.36 9.84 -6.15
CA LEU A 348 -10.37 10.90 -5.95
C LEU A 348 -10.53 11.21 -4.46
N ARG A 349 -10.77 10.19 -3.64
CA ARG A 349 -10.87 10.33 -2.17
C ARG A 349 -9.62 10.98 -1.58
N ALA A 350 -8.44 10.54 -2.01
CA ALA A 350 -7.17 11.11 -1.56
C ALA A 350 -6.98 12.56 -2.01
N ALA A 351 -7.35 12.92 -3.24
CA ALA A 351 -7.26 14.29 -3.75
C ALA A 351 -8.19 15.25 -3.01
N MET A 352 -9.38 14.78 -2.60
CA MET A 352 -10.32 15.57 -1.79
C MET A 352 -9.76 15.86 -0.39
N GLU A 353 -9.26 14.84 0.33
CA GLU A 353 -8.58 15.03 1.62
C GLU A 353 -7.38 16.00 1.51
N MET A 354 -6.60 15.88 0.43
CA MET A 354 -5.45 16.75 0.15
C MET A 354 -5.87 18.18 -0.23
N GLN A 355 -7.04 18.40 -0.83
CA GLN A 355 -7.49 19.76 -1.10
C GLN A 355 -7.89 20.49 0.20
N LEU A 356 -8.39 19.74 1.20
CA LEU A 356 -8.71 20.23 2.55
C LEU A 356 -7.49 20.41 3.48
N GLY A 357 -6.28 20.14 2.99
CA GLY A 357 -5.04 20.30 3.76
C GLY A 357 -4.57 19.05 4.51
N PHE A 358 -5.30 17.92 4.48
CA PHE A 358 -4.91 16.72 5.22
C PHE A 358 -3.85 15.92 4.47
N THR A 359 -2.66 15.77 5.06
CA THR A 359 -1.56 15.07 4.36
C THR A 359 -1.69 13.55 4.38
N LYS A 360 -2.50 12.95 5.28
CA LYS A 360 -2.71 11.49 5.38
C LYS A 360 -1.38 10.68 5.30
N ARG A 361 -0.34 11.20 5.97
CA ARG A 361 1.01 10.61 6.02
C ARG A 361 1.48 10.60 7.47
N PRO A 362 1.88 9.46 8.04
CA PRO A 362 2.36 9.38 9.42
C PRO A 362 3.74 10.05 9.58
N LEU A 363 4.05 10.60 10.75
CA LEU A 363 5.33 11.33 10.97
C LEU A 363 6.54 10.42 10.83
N TRP A 364 6.41 9.14 11.20
CA TRP A 364 7.46 8.14 11.05
C TRP A 364 7.85 7.85 9.59
N SER A 365 7.04 8.27 8.60
CA SER A 365 7.43 8.26 7.18
C SER A 365 8.59 9.23 6.84
N GLY A 366 8.97 10.08 7.80
CA GLY A 366 10.12 10.98 7.74
C GLY A 366 9.78 12.38 7.24
N SER A 367 10.45 13.38 7.80
CA SER A 367 10.15 14.80 7.57
C SER A 367 10.19 15.22 6.10
N LYS A 368 11.06 14.64 5.28
CA LYS A 368 11.07 14.88 3.81
C LYS A 368 9.79 14.39 3.15
N THR A 369 9.29 13.23 3.55
CA THR A 369 8.07 12.62 3.01
C THR A 369 6.83 13.39 3.43
N VAL A 370 6.76 13.85 4.68
CA VAL A 370 5.65 14.67 5.22
C VAL A 370 5.70 16.13 4.71
N ALA A 371 6.85 16.61 4.25
CA ALA A 371 7.02 17.94 3.65
C ALA A 371 6.64 18.01 2.15
N MET A 372 6.39 16.89 1.48
CA MET A 372 5.98 16.88 0.07
C MET A 372 4.50 17.24 -0.06
N TRP A 373 4.26 18.53 -0.31
CA TRP A 373 2.95 19.13 -0.53
C TRP A 373 2.95 20.04 -1.76
N GLU A 374 1.87 20.04 -2.52
CA GLU A 374 1.51 21.04 -3.53
C GLU A 374 0.17 21.67 -3.16
N HIS A 375 0.18 23.00 -3.10
CA HIS A 375 -1.01 23.82 -2.94
C HIS A 375 -1.60 24.13 -4.31
N PHE A 376 -2.92 24.12 -4.40
CA PHE A 376 -3.73 24.40 -5.57
C PHE A 376 -4.94 25.19 -5.09
N ASP A 377 -5.32 26.25 -5.80
CA ASP A 377 -6.40 27.13 -5.35
C ASP A 377 -7.76 26.41 -5.45
N THR A 378 -7.92 25.57 -6.48
CA THR A 378 -9.11 24.74 -6.71
C THR A 378 -8.81 23.23 -6.81
N PHE A 379 -9.83 22.42 -6.54
CA PHE A 379 -9.83 20.99 -6.73
C PHE A 379 -9.61 20.61 -8.21
N ALA A 380 -10.20 21.36 -9.15
CA ALA A 380 -9.98 21.18 -10.58
C ALA A 380 -8.48 21.26 -10.95
N GLU A 381 -7.73 22.24 -10.43
CA GLU A 381 -6.30 22.36 -10.69
C GLU A 381 -5.51 21.15 -10.14
N ARG A 382 -5.81 20.72 -8.91
CA ARG A 382 -5.20 19.52 -8.32
C ARG A 382 -5.48 18.28 -9.18
N TRP A 383 -6.74 18.09 -9.60
CA TRP A 383 -7.14 16.94 -10.40
C TRP A 383 -6.60 17.00 -11.84
N GLN A 384 -6.49 18.19 -12.42
CA GLN A 384 -5.84 18.44 -13.71
C GLN A 384 -4.38 17.95 -13.64
N ALA A 385 -3.63 18.41 -12.62
CA ALA A 385 -2.24 18.02 -12.43
C ALA A 385 -2.08 16.50 -12.19
N ILE A 386 -3.00 15.86 -11.45
CA ILE A 386 -3.03 14.39 -11.28
C ILE A 386 -3.22 13.68 -12.63
N CYS A 387 -4.20 14.12 -13.43
CA CYS A 387 -4.54 13.56 -14.74
C CYS A 387 -3.41 13.74 -15.77
N GLU A 388 -2.90 14.95 -15.95
CA GLU A 388 -1.87 15.27 -16.96
C GLU A 388 -0.56 14.52 -16.70
N ASN A 389 -0.13 14.44 -15.44
CA ASN A 389 1.09 13.75 -15.08
C ASN A 389 0.96 12.22 -15.29
N VAL A 390 -0.22 11.62 -15.05
CA VAL A 390 -0.50 10.19 -15.34
C VAL A 390 -0.61 9.91 -16.85
N LEU A 391 -1.23 10.82 -17.61
CA LEU A 391 -1.27 10.74 -19.07
C LEU A 391 0.14 10.72 -19.66
N ASP A 392 1.01 11.62 -19.19
CA ASP A 392 2.36 11.77 -19.70
C ASP A 392 3.36 10.73 -19.17
N CYS A 393 3.22 10.22 -17.95
CA CYS A 393 4.28 9.44 -17.29
C CYS A 393 3.73 8.18 -16.60
N LYS A 394 3.73 7.07 -17.34
CA LYS A 394 3.04 5.83 -16.94
C LYS A 394 3.72 5.08 -15.78
N ILE A 395 5.00 5.38 -15.48
CA ILE A 395 5.65 4.90 -14.25
C ILE A 395 5.01 5.44 -12.96
N LEU A 396 4.15 6.47 -13.04
CA LEU A 396 3.31 6.88 -11.92
C LEU A 396 2.21 5.84 -11.64
N VAL A 397 1.58 5.27 -12.66
CA VAL A 397 0.61 4.17 -12.51
C VAL A 397 1.27 2.95 -11.86
N HIS A 398 2.46 2.56 -12.32
CA HIS A 398 3.30 1.53 -11.67
C HIS A 398 3.62 1.81 -10.19
N SER A 399 3.65 3.08 -9.80
CA SER A 399 3.88 3.46 -8.41
C SER A 399 2.59 3.37 -7.60
N LEU A 400 1.48 3.82 -8.19
CA LEU A 400 0.13 3.81 -7.62
C LEU A 400 -0.43 2.40 -7.39
N THR A 401 -0.02 1.40 -8.19
CA THR A 401 -0.33 -0.02 -7.98
C THR A 401 0.51 -0.68 -6.87
N ARG A 402 1.37 0.07 -6.18
CA ARG A 402 2.16 -0.39 -5.02
C ARG A 402 1.66 0.29 -3.74
N ALA A 403 1.92 -0.35 -2.60
CA ALA A 403 1.55 0.15 -1.27
C ALA A 403 1.99 1.62 -1.04
N ASP A 404 1.10 2.39 -0.42
CA ASP A 404 1.30 3.75 0.13
C ASP A 404 1.65 4.88 -0.85
N TRP A 405 1.37 4.72 -2.15
CA TRP A 405 1.60 5.79 -3.15
C TRP A 405 0.41 6.72 -3.41
N VAL A 406 -0.83 6.35 -3.06
CA VAL A 406 -2.05 7.10 -3.44
C VAL A 406 -2.07 8.51 -2.83
N PHE A 407 -2.08 8.62 -1.50
CA PHE A 407 -1.99 9.92 -0.79
C PHE A 407 -0.68 10.64 -1.11
N LYS A 408 0.40 9.88 -1.35
CA LYS A 408 1.69 10.45 -1.71
C LYS A 408 1.63 11.23 -3.02
N TYR A 409 0.99 10.66 -4.04
CA TYR A 409 0.81 11.28 -5.34
C TYR A 409 -0.23 12.40 -5.32
N ALA A 410 -1.40 12.18 -4.71
CA ALA A 410 -2.49 13.16 -4.66
C ALA A 410 -2.10 14.49 -3.96
N GLY A 411 -1.18 14.42 -2.98
CA GLY A 411 -0.69 15.60 -2.26
C GLY A 411 0.35 16.42 -3.01
N ALA A 412 1.09 15.86 -3.97
CA ALA A 412 2.21 16.51 -4.65
C ALA A 412 2.51 15.93 -6.05
N PRO A 413 1.54 15.91 -6.98
CA PRO A 413 1.64 15.15 -8.23
C PRO A 413 2.84 15.57 -9.09
N SER A 414 3.15 16.86 -9.16
CA SER A 414 4.20 17.40 -10.03
C SER A 414 5.60 17.06 -9.50
N LYS A 415 5.82 17.20 -8.19
CA LYS A 415 7.04 16.81 -7.46
C LYS A 415 7.27 15.31 -7.50
N GLU A 416 6.23 14.49 -7.39
CA GLU A 416 6.37 13.04 -7.53
C GLU A 416 6.79 12.65 -8.96
N ARG A 417 6.17 13.23 -10.01
CA ARG A 417 6.65 13.06 -11.40
C ARG A 417 8.11 13.49 -11.54
N GLY A 418 8.47 14.68 -11.07
CA GLY A 418 9.85 15.18 -11.11
C GLY A 418 10.84 14.26 -10.38
N GLY A 419 10.44 13.71 -9.23
CA GLY A 419 11.22 12.73 -8.47
C GLY A 419 11.40 11.41 -9.22
N LYS A 420 10.37 10.90 -9.91
CA LYS A 420 10.45 9.69 -10.74
C LYS A 420 11.37 9.90 -11.94
N LEU A 421 11.24 11.01 -12.66
CA LEU A 421 12.11 11.34 -13.80
C LEU A 421 13.58 11.51 -13.36
N ASN A 422 13.84 12.16 -12.22
CA ASN A 422 15.20 12.28 -11.69
C ASN A 422 15.78 10.93 -11.24
N ASN A 423 14.98 10.06 -10.61
CA ASN A 423 15.41 8.71 -10.24
C ASN A 423 15.71 7.85 -11.47
N ASP A 424 14.93 7.97 -12.55
CA ASP A 424 15.20 7.31 -13.82
C ASP A 424 16.52 7.77 -14.46
N LEU A 425 16.81 9.08 -14.46
CA LEU A 425 18.11 9.61 -14.91
C LEU A 425 19.29 9.05 -14.08
N LEU A 426 19.14 8.96 -12.76
CA LEU A 426 20.16 8.40 -11.86
C LEU A 426 20.36 6.89 -12.08
N ASN A 427 19.26 6.14 -12.23
CA ASN A 427 19.30 4.71 -12.58
C ASN A 427 19.99 4.51 -13.94
N GLY A 428 19.65 5.31 -14.96
CA GLY A 428 20.28 5.24 -16.27
C GLY A 428 21.80 5.46 -16.23
N ARG A 429 22.29 6.42 -15.43
CA ARG A 429 23.74 6.62 -15.21
C ARG A 429 24.40 5.42 -14.54
N ARG A 430 23.77 4.89 -13.48
CA ARG A 430 24.25 3.69 -12.77
C ARG A 430 24.30 2.48 -13.70
N ASP A 431 23.31 2.31 -14.55
CA ASP A 431 23.19 1.15 -15.42
C ASP A 431 24.21 1.20 -16.58
N ILE A 432 24.55 2.41 -17.09
CA ILE A 432 25.70 2.63 -17.98
C ILE A 432 27.02 2.29 -17.27
N GLN A 433 27.22 2.78 -16.03
CA GLN A 433 28.43 2.46 -15.25
C GLN A 433 28.58 0.96 -15.01
N ASN A 434 27.48 0.29 -14.65
CA ASN A 434 27.42 -1.17 -14.49
C ASN A 434 27.71 -1.91 -15.81
N GLN A 435 27.27 -1.37 -16.95
CA GLN A 435 27.55 -1.95 -18.26
C GLN A 435 29.04 -1.84 -18.62
N VAL A 436 29.63 -0.65 -18.49
CA VAL A 436 31.09 -0.46 -18.68
C VAL A 436 31.89 -1.36 -17.75
N GLY A 437 31.48 -1.48 -16.48
CA GLY A 437 32.10 -2.41 -15.53
C GLY A 437 32.04 -3.87 -16.01
N ARG A 438 30.88 -4.34 -16.49
CA ARG A 438 30.74 -5.70 -17.06
C ARG A 438 31.60 -5.91 -18.30
N ASP A 439 31.69 -4.92 -19.18
CA ASP A 439 32.46 -5.03 -20.41
C ASP A 439 33.98 -5.04 -20.13
N VAL A 440 34.48 -4.22 -19.19
CA VAL A 440 35.87 -4.26 -18.71
C VAL A 440 36.18 -5.59 -18.01
N ILE A 441 35.25 -6.11 -17.18
CA ILE A 441 35.38 -7.44 -16.57
C ILE A 441 35.56 -8.49 -17.68
N LYS A 442 34.66 -8.50 -18.67
CA LYS A 442 34.68 -9.46 -19.77
C LYS A 442 35.94 -9.37 -20.63
N GLU A 443 36.38 -8.16 -20.99
CA GLU A 443 37.59 -7.91 -21.77
C GLU A 443 38.82 -8.46 -21.05
N LYS A 444 39.08 -8.00 -19.82
CA LYS A 444 40.25 -8.44 -19.05
C LYS A 444 40.19 -9.93 -18.72
N THR A 445 39.00 -10.50 -18.47
CA THR A 445 38.85 -11.95 -18.23
C THR A 445 39.20 -12.74 -19.49
N SER A 446 38.83 -12.25 -20.68
CA SER A 446 39.22 -12.87 -21.95
C SER A 446 40.73 -12.82 -22.22
N ARG A 447 41.43 -11.81 -21.66
CA ARG A 447 42.90 -11.69 -21.70
C ARG A 447 43.62 -12.42 -20.56
N GLN A 448 42.88 -12.98 -19.60
CA GLN A 448 43.41 -13.57 -18.36
C GLN A 448 44.19 -12.58 -17.48
N ASP A 449 43.82 -11.28 -17.51
CA ASP A 449 44.53 -10.18 -16.85
C ASP A 449 44.22 -10.03 -15.34
N TRP A 450 43.86 -11.11 -14.63
CA TRP A 450 43.38 -11.06 -13.24
C TRP A 450 44.15 -11.99 -12.30
N THR A 451 44.63 -11.42 -11.19
CA THR A 451 44.96 -12.16 -9.97
C THR A 451 43.90 -11.82 -8.92
N THR A 452 43.00 -12.75 -8.62
CA THR A 452 41.98 -12.56 -7.57
C THR A 452 42.61 -12.79 -6.20
N SER A 453 42.75 -11.73 -5.39
CA SER A 453 42.87 -11.86 -3.94
C SER A 453 41.48 -11.93 -3.30
N GLU A 454 41.41 -12.44 -2.06
CA GLU A 454 40.15 -12.81 -1.39
C GLU A 454 39.21 -11.62 -1.05
N ASP A 455 39.69 -10.38 -1.16
CA ASP A 455 39.02 -9.16 -0.70
C ASP A 455 38.24 -8.38 -1.77
N PHE A 456 37.93 -8.98 -2.93
CA PHE A 456 37.26 -8.31 -4.06
C PHE A 456 37.98 -7.05 -4.57
N GLU A 457 39.30 -6.96 -4.39
CA GLU A 457 40.12 -5.93 -5.02
C GLU A 457 40.47 -6.33 -6.44
N ILE A 458 40.12 -5.48 -7.42
CA ILE A 458 40.48 -5.68 -8.83
C ILE A 458 41.81 -4.97 -9.05
N ARG A 459 42.86 -5.73 -9.37
CA ARG A 459 44.20 -5.21 -9.68
C ARG A 459 44.57 -5.45 -11.15
N ASN A 460 45.50 -4.67 -11.69
CA ASN A 460 46.13 -4.98 -12.99
C ASN A 460 47.30 -5.97 -12.82
N LYS A 461 47.96 -6.32 -13.92
CA LYS A 461 49.12 -7.24 -13.92
C LYS A 461 50.31 -6.70 -13.13
N GLU A 462 50.37 -5.39 -13.02
CA GLU A 462 51.37 -4.59 -12.31
C GLU A 462 51.05 -4.48 -10.81
N GLY A 463 49.90 -5.00 -10.36
CA GLY A 463 49.47 -5.04 -8.95
C GLY A 463 48.75 -3.76 -8.47
N GLU A 464 48.60 -2.75 -9.31
CA GLU A 464 47.89 -1.51 -9.04
C GLU A 464 46.38 -1.72 -8.94
N LEU A 465 45.74 -0.99 -8.03
CA LEU A 465 44.32 -1.10 -7.74
C LEU A 465 43.47 -0.39 -8.80
N VAL A 466 42.76 -1.16 -9.61
CA VAL A 466 41.87 -0.68 -10.69
C VAL A 466 40.45 -0.42 -10.18
N LEU A 467 39.94 -1.27 -9.28
CA LEU A 467 38.65 -1.07 -8.63
C LEU A 467 38.70 -1.61 -7.20
N LYS A 468 38.32 -0.78 -6.23
CA LYS A 468 38.07 -1.22 -4.86
C LYS A 468 36.59 -1.47 -4.65
N GLY A 469 36.22 -2.72 -4.37
CA GLY A 469 34.87 -3.06 -3.95
C GLY A 469 34.54 -2.49 -2.56
N GLY A 470 33.87 -1.33 -2.50
CA GLY A 470 33.12 -0.95 -1.30
C GLY A 470 31.82 -1.78 -1.20
N HIS A 471 31.29 -2.15 -0.04
CA HIS A 471 31.72 -1.84 1.33
C HIS A 471 31.03 -2.86 2.28
N LEU A 472 31.76 -3.50 3.20
CA LEU A 472 31.37 -4.73 3.90
C LEU A 472 30.95 -5.86 2.94
N GLY A 473 31.83 -6.85 2.76
CA GLY A 473 31.51 -8.08 2.05
C GLY A 473 30.26 -8.75 2.62
N ASP A 474 29.44 -9.31 1.73
CA ASP A 474 28.09 -9.78 2.03
C ASP A 474 28.05 -10.81 3.18
N LYS A 475 29.13 -11.58 3.36
CA LYS A 475 29.36 -12.49 4.49
C LYS A 475 29.38 -11.77 5.84
N LYS A 476 30.04 -10.61 5.98
CA LYS A 476 30.02 -9.79 7.21
C LYS A 476 28.65 -9.16 7.45
N ARG A 477 27.93 -8.75 6.40
CA ARG A 477 26.55 -8.25 6.54
C ARG A 477 25.60 -9.35 7.01
N ARG A 478 25.70 -10.56 6.45
CA ARG A 478 24.94 -11.74 6.89
C ARG A 478 25.31 -12.13 8.32
N GLN A 479 26.59 -12.16 8.68
CA GLN A 479 27.05 -12.43 10.05
C GLN A 479 26.58 -11.37 11.07
N LEU A 480 26.44 -10.10 10.66
CA LEU A 480 25.84 -9.04 11.50
C LEU A 480 24.30 -9.11 11.55
N ALA A 481 23.65 -9.74 10.57
CA ALA A 481 22.20 -9.92 10.51
C ALA A 481 21.73 -11.22 11.20
N VAL A 482 22.61 -12.21 11.39
CA VAL A 482 22.35 -13.34 12.29
C VAL A 482 22.36 -12.81 13.73
N ARG A 483 21.18 -12.74 14.36
CA ARG A 483 21.10 -12.62 15.83
C ARG A 483 21.78 -13.83 16.44
N ASN A 484 22.82 -13.60 17.24
CA ASN A 484 23.41 -14.64 18.08
C ASN A 484 22.39 -15.06 19.16
N HIS A 485 21.54 -16.04 18.85
CA HIS A 485 20.73 -16.77 19.85
C HIS A 485 21.59 -17.79 20.61
N GLN A 486 22.72 -17.35 21.18
CA GLN A 486 23.54 -18.12 22.10
C GLN A 486 24.21 -17.17 23.10
N HIS A 487 23.59 -17.03 24.28
CA HIS A 487 24.22 -17.04 25.61
C HIS A 487 23.10 -16.86 26.64
N GLY A 488 22.74 -17.95 27.32
CA GLY A 488 21.61 -18.00 28.24
C GLY A 488 21.47 -19.31 29.02
N GLU A 489 22.55 -20.10 29.13
CA GLU A 489 22.64 -21.26 30.04
C GLU A 489 24.06 -21.36 30.61
N SER A 490 24.23 -20.87 31.85
CA SER A 490 25.23 -21.27 32.86
C SER A 490 24.87 -20.58 34.17
#